data_AF-A0A066VMT1-F1
#
_entry.id   AF-A0A066VMT1-F1
#
_cell.length_a   1.000
_cell.length_b   1.000
_cell.length_c   1.000
_cell.angle_alpha   90.00
_cell.angle_beta   90.00
_cell.angle_gamma   90.00
#
_symmetry.space_group_name_H-M   'P 1'
#
loop_
_entity.id
_entity.type
_entity.pdbx_description
1 polymer ?
#
loop_
_entity_poly.entity_id
_entity_poly.type
_entity_poly.pdbx_seq_one_letter_code
_entity_poly.pdbx_strand_id
1 'polypeptide(L)'
;MLHQCALDGSLMRCWRDGCKGRWKPARTRHCGDCRTCRIGFDHHCPWFDADVIAQHTMPSFLLFLLLAALLLILALAPLVHGAYADFNVLLHVAWAHPHMHTRWWQRRWTWYGGPTLRYGGALVVAARLLREEAYPSRGRGERAASLHAPVTLSIAALLTAVALGLLTTTLHMTTRGDLSVDVMRQRAHSAVVSQQRRKGEKARALAAAAVPQTSSSTASNLSPTMYFWVPLHLLSDGAAGAGTRQQPHLDVPRTIREAGGIVVSTTADGGDEEAVRPYDWGFWRNLQLILEKPARQKDAMQWPISPAARQALVARAVAAVREMDKEKGS
;
A
#
# COMPACT_ATOMS: atom_id res chain seq x y z
N MET A 1 1.66 3.03 -28.87
CA MET A 1 1.81 2.74 -27.43
C MET A 1 0.43 2.85 -26.80
N LEU A 2 0.10 2.05 -25.77
CA LEU A 2 -1.17 2.17 -25.06
C LEU A 2 -1.04 3.26 -24.00
N HIS A 3 -2.08 4.09 -23.85
CA HIS A 3 -2.08 5.22 -22.92
C HIS A 3 -3.25 5.09 -21.94
N GLN A 4 -2.98 5.25 -20.64
CA GLN A 4 -4.05 5.31 -19.65
C GLN A 4 -4.84 6.62 -19.83
N CYS A 5 -6.16 6.51 -19.90
CA CYS A 5 -7.10 7.59 -20.21
C CYS A 5 -8.30 7.56 -19.27
N ALA A 6 -9.14 8.59 -19.35
CA ALA A 6 -10.47 8.60 -18.78
C ALA A 6 -11.45 7.81 -19.68
N LEU A 7 -12.68 7.61 -19.19
CA LEU A 7 -13.71 6.86 -19.92
C LEU A 7 -14.05 7.47 -21.28
N ASP A 8 -13.97 8.80 -21.41
CA ASP A 8 -14.18 9.55 -22.65
C ASP A 8 -12.97 9.48 -23.62
N GLY A 9 -11.92 8.75 -23.26
CA GLY A 9 -10.67 8.64 -24.02
C GLY A 9 -9.72 9.83 -23.83
N SER A 10 -10.10 10.84 -23.05
CA SER A 10 -9.21 11.96 -22.74
C SER A 10 -8.03 11.48 -21.87
N LEU A 11 -6.85 12.06 -22.09
CA LEU A 11 -5.70 11.75 -21.26
C LEU A 11 -5.89 12.30 -19.84
N MET A 12 -5.51 11.50 -18.86
CA MET A 12 -5.53 11.92 -17.46
C MET A 12 -4.59 13.11 -17.23
N ARG A 13 -5.05 14.13 -16.52
CA ARG A 13 -4.28 15.35 -16.19
C ARG A 13 -4.30 15.64 -14.70
N CYS A 14 -3.29 16.36 -14.22
CA CYS A 14 -3.24 16.85 -12.84
C CYS A 14 -3.33 18.38 -12.79
N TRP A 15 -4.33 18.88 -12.07
CA TRP A 15 -4.57 20.31 -11.86
C TRP A 15 -4.18 20.80 -10.45
N ARG A 16 -3.62 19.93 -9.60
CA ARG A 16 -3.22 20.31 -8.23
C ARG A 16 -1.90 21.07 -8.20
N ASP A 17 -1.78 21.99 -7.25
CA ASP A 17 -0.55 22.73 -6.96
C ASP A 17 0.11 23.27 -8.25
N GLY A 18 1.43 23.06 -8.40
CA GLY A 18 2.20 23.47 -9.58
C GLY A 18 2.04 22.56 -10.81
N CYS A 19 1.08 21.63 -10.84
CA CYS A 19 0.92 20.70 -11.96
C CYS A 19 0.26 21.29 -13.20
N LYS A 20 -0.54 22.37 -13.07
CA LYS A 20 -1.03 23.20 -14.20
C LYS A 20 -1.60 22.40 -15.40
N GLY A 21 -2.28 21.29 -15.16
CA GLY A 21 -2.89 20.47 -16.22
C GLY A 21 -1.91 19.55 -16.95
N ARG A 22 -0.69 19.35 -16.43
CA ARG A 22 0.27 18.39 -16.98
C ARG A 22 -0.37 17.01 -17.11
N TRP A 23 0.00 16.32 -18.17
CA TRP A 23 -0.39 14.92 -18.38
C TRP A 23 0.07 14.06 -17.20
N LYS A 24 -0.79 13.12 -16.82
CA LYS A 24 -0.60 12.19 -15.70
C LYS A 24 -0.48 10.78 -16.29
N PRO A 25 0.76 10.28 -16.51
CA PRO A 25 0.99 8.97 -17.08
C PRO A 25 0.41 7.83 -16.25
N ALA A 26 0.41 6.64 -16.84
CA ALA A 26 0.02 5.42 -16.14
C ALA A 26 0.78 5.26 -14.82
N ARG A 27 0.08 4.80 -13.76
CA ARG A 27 0.64 4.66 -12.41
C ARG A 27 1.22 5.93 -11.78
N THR A 28 0.87 7.11 -12.28
CA THR A 28 1.28 8.39 -11.69
C THR A 28 0.30 8.84 -10.63
N ARG A 29 0.78 9.36 -9.50
CA ARG A 29 -0.07 10.00 -8.48
C ARG A 29 0.56 11.30 -8.01
N HIS A 30 -0.30 12.23 -7.60
CA HIS A 30 0.10 13.51 -7.02
C HIS A 30 0.30 13.33 -5.52
N CYS A 31 1.51 13.58 -5.03
CA CYS A 31 1.78 13.65 -3.60
C CYS A 31 1.39 15.04 -3.09
N GLY A 32 0.54 15.09 -2.06
CA GLY A 32 0.13 16.36 -1.43
C GLY A 32 1.26 17.00 -0.63
N ASP A 33 2.08 16.19 0.02
CA ASP A 33 3.19 16.65 0.86
C ASP A 33 4.32 17.24 -0.02
N CYS A 34 4.76 16.50 -1.04
CA CYS A 34 5.78 16.97 -1.99
C CYS A 34 5.24 17.89 -3.11
N ARG A 35 3.92 18.10 -3.18
CA ARG A 35 3.22 18.95 -4.18
C ARG A 35 3.59 18.66 -5.64
N THR A 36 3.84 17.40 -5.95
CA THR A 36 4.29 16.98 -7.29
C THR A 36 3.78 15.59 -7.66
N CYS A 37 3.68 15.34 -8.96
CA CYS A 37 3.29 14.04 -9.50
C CYS A 37 4.51 13.10 -9.62
N ARG A 38 4.37 11.86 -9.14
CA ARG A 38 5.38 10.81 -9.23
C ARG A 38 4.84 9.62 -10.02
N ILE A 39 5.57 9.20 -11.04
CA ILE A 39 5.30 7.97 -11.80
C ILE A 39 5.71 6.79 -10.92
N GLY A 40 4.86 5.76 -10.78
CA GLY A 40 5.14 4.62 -9.90
C GLY A 40 5.10 5.00 -8.41
N PHE A 41 4.29 6.01 -8.06
CA PHE A 41 4.10 6.43 -6.67
C PHE A 41 3.50 5.29 -5.84
N ASP A 42 4.09 5.02 -4.68
CA ASP A 42 3.48 4.17 -3.66
C ASP A 42 2.92 5.02 -2.51
N HIS A 43 3.79 5.63 -1.71
CA HIS A 43 3.36 6.46 -0.59
C HIS A 43 4.37 7.55 -0.29
N HIS A 44 3.93 8.61 0.41
CA HIS A 44 4.85 9.53 1.06
C HIS A 44 5.21 8.96 2.43
N CYS A 45 6.49 8.74 2.70
CA CYS A 45 6.92 8.17 3.96
C CYS A 45 7.45 9.29 4.88
N PRO A 46 6.76 9.58 6.01
CA PRO A 46 7.18 10.64 6.92
C PRO A 46 8.53 10.34 7.60
N TRP A 47 8.92 9.07 7.68
CA TRP A 47 10.20 8.65 8.26
C TRP A 47 11.41 9.03 7.39
N PHE A 48 11.20 9.18 6.08
CA PHE A 48 12.24 9.59 5.13
C PHE A 48 12.05 11.02 4.62
N ASP A 49 10.94 11.67 5.00
CA ASP A 49 10.47 12.91 4.38
C ASP A 49 10.52 12.85 2.84
N ALA A 50 10.12 11.70 2.29
CA ALA A 50 10.31 11.39 0.88
C ALA A 50 9.23 10.46 0.34
N ASP A 51 8.95 10.62 -0.95
CA ASP A 51 8.09 9.72 -1.71
C ASP A 51 8.79 8.37 -1.94
N VAL A 52 8.12 7.28 -1.57
CA VAL A 52 8.45 5.91 -1.98
C VAL A 52 7.89 5.68 -3.39
N ILE A 53 8.80 5.46 -4.32
CA ILE A 53 8.57 5.38 -5.76
C ILE A 53 9.16 4.07 -6.26
N ALA A 54 8.34 3.27 -6.92
CA ALA A 54 8.60 1.89 -7.30
C ALA A 54 9.96 1.64 -7.99
N GLN A 55 10.42 2.54 -8.87
CA GLN A 55 11.69 2.40 -9.62
C GLN A 55 12.86 3.20 -9.06
N HIS A 56 12.66 3.98 -7.99
CA HIS A 56 13.64 4.95 -7.55
C HIS A 56 14.00 4.79 -6.08
N THR A 57 13.02 4.92 -5.20
CA THR A 57 13.22 4.90 -3.74
C THR A 57 12.67 3.64 -3.09
N MET A 58 11.85 2.85 -3.79
CA MET A 58 11.38 1.54 -3.31
C MET A 58 12.54 0.56 -3.01
N PRO A 59 13.59 0.42 -3.84
CA PRO A 59 14.73 -0.44 -3.48
C PRO A 59 15.41 0.00 -2.18
N SER A 60 15.59 1.32 -2.00
CA SER A 60 16.17 1.87 -0.77
C SER A 60 15.27 1.63 0.44
N PHE A 61 13.95 1.74 0.28
CA PHE A 61 12.97 1.42 1.32
C PHE A 61 13.01 -0.07 1.71
N LEU A 62 13.04 -0.98 0.73
CA LEU A 62 13.16 -2.43 0.97
C LEU A 62 14.48 -2.78 1.67
N LEU A 63 15.59 -2.19 1.22
CA LEU A 63 16.89 -2.38 1.84
C LEU A 63 16.91 -1.84 3.28
N PHE A 64 16.31 -0.67 3.52
CA PHE A 64 16.16 -0.13 4.87
C PHE A 64 15.39 -1.09 5.78
N LEU A 65 14.25 -1.62 5.35
CA LEU A 65 13.47 -2.55 6.18
C LEU A 65 14.27 -3.81 6.53
N LEU A 66 15.02 -4.35 5.56
CA LEU A 66 15.90 -5.49 5.75
C LEU A 66 17.03 -5.17 6.75
N LEU A 67 17.77 -4.09 6.50
CA LEU A 67 18.91 -3.70 7.34
C LEU A 67 18.46 -3.30 8.75
N ALA A 68 17.33 -2.61 8.89
CA ALA A 68 16.76 -2.26 10.20
C ALA A 68 16.39 -3.52 10.99
N ALA A 69 15.72 -4.50 10.36
CA ALA A 69 15.39 -5.75 11.01
C ALA A 69 16.66 -6.53 11.43
N LEU A 70 17.64 -6.66 10.54
CA LEU A 70 18.91 -7.32 10.83
C LEU A 70 19.68 -6.60 11.95
N LEU A 71 19.77 -5.27 11.89
CA LEU A 71 20.44 -4.47 12.91
C LEU A 71 19.81 -4.69 14.29
N LEU A 72 18.48 -4.64 14.38
CA LEU A 72 17.77 -4.87 15.65
C LEU A 72 18.01 -6.30 16.15
N ILE A 73 17.91 -7.32 15.29
CA ILE A 73 18.18 -8.71 15.70
C ILE A 73 19.60 -8.86 16.24
N LEU A 74 20.60 -8.36 15.52
CA LEU A 74 22.01 -8.47 15.89
C LEU A 74 22.34 -7.67 17.16
N ALA A 75 21.80 -6.45 17.29
CA ALA A 75 22.04 -5.59 18.45
C ALA A 75 21.39 -6.14 19.73
N LEU A 76 20.27 -6.84 19.62
CA LEU A 76 19.52 -7.35 20.77
C LEU A 76 19.93 -8.75 21.20
N ALA A 77 20.51 -9.56 20.31
CA ALA A 77 20.89 -10.94 20.62
C ALA A 77 21.69 -11.09 21.93
N PRO A 78 22.69 -10.23 22.25
CA PRO A 78 23.42 -10.31 23.51
C PRO A 78 22.56 -9.99 24.75
N LEU A 79 21.48 -9.23 24.59
CA LEU A 79 20.61 -8.80 25.70
C LEU A 79 19.58 -9.86 26.08
N VAL A 80 19.32 -10.86 25.23
CA VAL A 80 18.24 -11.84 25.42
C VAL A 80 18.39 -12.62 26.72
N HIS A 81 19.58 -13.14 27.00
CA HIS A 81 19.81 -13.95 28.20
C HIS A 81 19.63 -13.13 29.48
N GLY A 82 20.23 -11.94 29.56
CA GLY A 82 20.10 -11.05 30.70
C GLY A 82 18.67 -10.55 30.89
N ALA A 83 18.00 -10.16 29.80
CA ALA A 83 16.59 -9.76 29.85
C ALA A 83 15.67 -10.88 30.35
N TYR A 84 15.93 -12.13 29.92
CA TYR A 84 15.19 -13.29 30.40
C TYR A 84 15.44 -13.56 31.88
N ALA A 85 16.70 -13.52 32.33
CA ALA A 85 17.04 -13.69 33.74
C ALA A 85 16.37 -12.61 34.62
N ASP A 86 16.50 -11.34 34.24
CA ASP A 86 15.88 -10.21 34.94
C ASP A 86 14.36 -10.36 34.99
N PHE A 87 13.74 -10.73 33.86
CA PHE A 87 12.28 -10.91 33.79
C PHE A 87 11.79 -12.03 34.71
N ASN A 88 12.50 -13.17 34.78
CA ASN A 88 12.12 -14.27 35.67
C ASN A 88 12.26 -13.89 37.15
N VAL A 89 13.33 -13.17 37.53
CA VAL A 89 13.50 -12.65 38.89
C VAL A 89 12.38 -11.68 39.24
N LEU A 90 12.07 -10.74 38.34
CA LEU A 90 11.01 -9.76 38.53
C LEU A 90 9.63 -10.42 38.64
N LEU A 91 9.34 -11.42 37.81
CA LEU A 91 8.11 -12.21 37.92
C LEU A 91 8.05 -12.94 39.27
N HIS A 92 9.13 -13.61 39.68
CA HIS A 92 9.17 -14.33 40.94
C HIS A 92 8.90 -13.39 42.12
N VAL A 93 9.56 -12.23 42.18
CA VAL A 93 9.31 -11.21 43.21
C VAL A 93 7.87 -10.69 43.13
N ALA A 94 7.37 -10.40 41.92
CA ALA A 94 6.02 -9.88 41.74
C ALA A 94 4.95 -10.81 42.32
N TRP A 95 5.16 -12.13 42.27
CA TRP A 95 4.22 -13.13 42.74
C TRP A 95 4.45 -13.64 44.16
N ALA A 96 5.72 -13.85 44.55
CA ALA A 96 6.07 -14.52 45.80
C ALA A 96 6.36 -13.55 46.96
N HIS A 97 6.67 -12.28 46.67
CA HIS A 97 7.13 -11.37 47.70
C HIS A 97 5.98 -10.89 48.61
N PRO A 98 6.06 -11.04 49.96
CA PRO A 98 4.96 -10.72 50.87
C PRO A 98 4.45 -9.28 50.74
N HIS A 99 5.35 -8.32 50.53
CA HIS A 99 4.99 -6.91 50.37
C HIS A 99 4.27 -6.60 49.04
N MET A 100 4.31 -7.48 48.04
CA MET A 100 3.59 -7.27 46.77
C MET A 100 2.08 -7.34 46.94
N HIS A 101 1.60 -8.19 47.86
CA HIS A 101 0.17 -8.38 48.07
C HIS A 101 -0.51 -7.08 48.55
N THR A 102 0.09 -6.39 49.52
CA THR A 102 -0.43 -5.15 50.10
C THR A 102 -0.07 -3.91 49.28
N ARG A 103 1.12 -3.86 48.66
CA ARG A 103 1.55 -2.71 47.84
C ARG A 103 0.86 -2.66 46.47
N TRP A 104 0.48 -3.80 45.89
CA TRP A 104 -0.07 -3.86 44.54
C TRP A 104 -1.36 -4.70 44.42
N TRP A 105 -1.31 -6.01 44.69
CA TRP A 105 -2.37 -6.94 44.26
C TRP A 105 -3.76 -6.70 44.88
N GLN A 106 -3.82 -6.31 46.15
CA GLN A 106 -5.07 -5.99 46.86
C GLN A 106 -5.72 -4.67 46.41
N ARG A 107 -4.99 -3.80 45.71
CA ARG A 107 -5.48 -2.46 45.37
C ARG A 107 -6.39 -2.52 44.14
N ARG A 108 -7.69 -2.26 44.32
CA ARG A 108 -8.71 -2.29 43.25
C ARG A 108 -8.40 -1.36 42.07
N TRP A 109 -7.75 -0.22 42.31
CA TRP A 109 -7.44 0.76 41.26
C TRP A 109 -6.43 0.24 40.22
N THR A 110 -5.65 -0.79 40.55
CA THR A 110 -4.72 -1.42 39.59
C THR A 110 -5.44 -2.06 38.40
N TRP A 111 -6.76 -2.28 38.48
CA TRP A 111 -7.61 -2.77 37.39
C TRP A 111 -8.09 -1.69 36.41
N TYR A 112 -7.99 -0.39 36.73
CA TYR A 112 -8.49 0.67 35.82
C TYR A 112 -7.80 0.68 34.46
N GLY A 113 -6.59 0.13 34.39
CA GLY A 113 -5.83 -0.04 33.17
C GLY A 113 -5.95 -1.42 32.51
N GLY A 114 -6.90 -2.24 32.96
CA GLY A 114 -7.08 -3.61 32.53
C GLY A 114 -5.91 -4.54 32.91
N PRO A 115 -5.89 -5.75 32.32
CA PRO A 115 -4.86 -6.75 32.60
C PRO A 115 -3.43 -6.22 32.34
N THR A 116 -3.21 -5.50 31.25
CA THR A 116 -1.88 -5.02 30.85
C THR A 116 -1.24 -4.15 31.93
N LEU A 117 -1.96 -3.16 32.44
CA LEU A 117 -1.43 -2.28 33.47
C LEU A 117 -1.34 -2.97 34.83
N ARG A 118 -2.23 -3.92 35.14
CA ARG A 118 -2.16 -4.69 36.39
C ARG A 118 -0.90 -5.56 36.44
N TYR A 119 -0.60 -6.32 35.40
CA TYR A 119 0.57 -7.19 35.39
C TYR A 119 1.87 -6.42 35.11
N GLY A 120 1.85 -5.46 34.18
CA GLY A 120 3.01 -4.61 33.90
C GLY A 120 3.41 -3.74 35.10
N GLY A 121 2.43 -3.15 35.80
CA GLY A 121 2.71 -2.37 37.00
C GLY A 121 3.20 -3.22 38.18
N ALA A 122 2.81 -4.50 38.27
CA ALA A 122 3.36 -5.43 39.26
C ALA A 122 4.87 -5.61 39.08
N LEU A 123 5.33 -5.75 37.83
CA LEU A 123 6.76 -5.84 37.51
C LEU A 123 7.51 -4.54 37.84
N VAL A 124 6.88 -3.37 37.66
CA VAL A 124 7.46 -2.07 38.05
C VAL A 124 7.62 -1.96 39.56
N VAL A 125 6.60 -2.36 40.32
CA VAL A 125 6.69 -2.36 41.80
C VAL A 125 7.71 -3.39 42.27
N ALA A 126 7.79 -4.58 41.66
CA ALA A 126 8.81 -5.58 41.95
C ALA A 126 10.24 -5.06 41.69
N ALA A 127 10.46 -4.37 40.57
CA ALA A 127 11.76 -3.75 40.27
C ALA A 127 12.14 -2.66 41.28
N ARG A 128 11.15 -1.86 41.74
CA ARG A 128 11.37 -0.84 42.77
C ARG A 128 11.69 -1.47 44.12
N LEU A 129 10.96 -2.52 44.50
CA LEU A 129 11.23 -3.30 45.73
C LEU A 129 12.63 -3.87 45.73
N LEU A 130 13.06 -4.52 44.64
CA LEU A 130 14.43 -5.04 44.51
C LEU A 130 15.49 -3.94 44.62
N ARG A 131 15.19 -2.72 44.15
CA ARG A 131 16.09 -1.56 44.26
C ARG A 131 16.10 -0.96 45.68
N GLU A 132 14.97 -0.96 46.37
CA GLU A 132 14.80 -0.47 47.74
C GLU A 132 15.39 -1.43 48.78
N GLU A 133 15.21 -2.75 48.59
CA GLU A 133 15.67 -3.80 49.52
C GLU A 133 17.14 -4.19 49.32
N ALA A 134 17.76 -3.78 48.21
CA ALA A 134 19.18 -3.99 47.98
C ALA A 134 20.08 -3.09 48.87
N TYR A 135 20.60 -3.65 49.97
CA TYR A 135 21.78 -3.20 50.74
C TYR A 135 22.70 -4.43 50.99
N PRO A 136 24.02 -4.28 51.18
CA PRO A 136 25.08 -4.33 50.15
C PRO A 136 25.37 -5.72 49.53
N SER A 137 25.70 -5.73 48.23
CA SER A 137 26.52 -6.73 47.51
C SER A 137 26.36 -8.22 47.85
N ARG A 138 25.51 -8.92 47.09
CA ARG A 138 25.84 -10.29 46.68
C ARG A 138 26.96 -10.17 45.63
N GLY A 139 28.21 -10.27 46.07
CA GLY A 139 29.39 -10.22 45.20
C GLY A 139 29.71 -8.82 44.65
N ARG A 140 31.01 -8.54 44.54
CA ARG A 140 31.53 -7.31 43.93
C ARG A 140 31.18 -7.28 42.44
N GLY A 141 30.07 -6.65 42.06
CA GLY A 141 29.75 -6.28 40.68
C GLY A 141 28.40 -6.72 40.10
N GLU A 142 27.56 -7.47 40.83
CA GLU A 142 26.26 -7.91 40.29
C GLU A 142 25.18 -6.82 40.47
N ARG A 143 24.53 -6.45 39.36
CA ARG A 143 23.45 -5.45 39.33
C ARG A 143 22.11 -6.10 39.71
N ALA A 144 21.27 -5.38 40.45
CA ALA A 144 19.88 -5.80 40.69
C ALA A 144 19.11 -5.90 39.36
N ALA A 145 18.24 -6.90 39.25
CA ALA A 145 17.40 -7.12 38.06
C ALA A 145 16.62 -5.85 37.70
N SER A 146 16.63 -5.48 36.42
CA SER A 146 16.03 -4.24 35.93
C SER A 146 15.02 -4.49 34.82
N LEU A 147 14.02 -3.61 34.72
CA LEU A 147 13.06 -3.62 33.61
C LEU A 147 13.65 -3.13 32.30
N HIS A 148 14.80 -2.47 32.32
CA HIS A 148 15.34 -1.82 31.13
C HIS A 148 15.63 -2.81 30.00
N ALA A 149 16.29 -3.93 30.31
CA ALA A 149 16.61 -4.96 29.31
C ALA A 149 15.36 -5.63 28.71
N PRO A 150 14.40 -6.17 29.49
CA PRO A 150 13.19 -6.80 28.93
C PRO A 150 12.27 -5.81 28.21
N VAL A 151 12.14 -4.55 28.67
CA VAL A 151 11.35 -3.53 27.98
C VAL A 151 12.00 -3.15 26.66
N THR A 152 13.32 -2.91 26.65
CA THR A 152 14.07 -2.59 25.42
C THR A 152 13.94 -3.73 24.40
N LEU A 153 14.10 -4.98 24.85
CA LEU A 153 13.93 -6.16 24.00
C LEU A 153 12.51 -6.27 23.43
N SER A 154 11.49 -5.99 24.24
CA SER A 154 10.08 -6.05 23.80
C SER A 154 9.76 -5.00 22.73
N ILE A 155 10.17 -3.75 22.94
CA ILE A 155 9.99 -2.66 21.98
C ILE A 155 10.72 -2.99 20.67
N ALA A 156 11.96 -3.43 20.78
CA ALA A 156 12.78 -3.68 19.61
C ALA A 156 12.34 -4.95 18.85
N ALA A 157 11.80 -5.97 19.54
CA ALA A 157 11.12 -7.11 18.92
C ALA A 157 9.86 -6.68 18.16
N LEU A 158 9.04 -5.79 18.73
CA LEU A 158 7.87 -5.22 18.03
C LEU A 158 8.30 -4.46 16.76
N LEU A 159 9.31 -3.59 16.86
CA LEU A 159 9.81 -2.85 15.71
C LEU A 159 10.39 -3.78 14.63
N THR A 160 11.10 -4.84 15.03
CA THR A 160 11.60 -5.88 14.13
C THR A 160 10.46 -6.59 13.41
N ALA A 161 9.40 -6.99 14.15
CA ALA A 161 8.23 -7.64 13.57
C ALA A 161 7.49 -6.73 12.58
N VAL A 162 7.35 -5.44 12.91
CA VAL A 162 6.78 -4.44 11.99
C VAL A 162 7.63 -4.28 10.74
N ALA A 163 8.95 -4.16 10.86
CA ALA A 163 9.86 -4.03 9.73
C ALA A 163 9.81 -5.25 8.79
N LEU A 164 9.84 -6.47 9.35
CA LEU A 164 9.71 -7.71 8.58
C LEU A 164 8.31 -7.86 7.96
N GLY A 165 7.26 -7.47 8.67
CA GLY A 165 5.90 -7.47 8.16
C GLY A 165 5.75 -6.53 6.95
N LEU A 166 6.27 -5.30 7.05
CA LEU A 166 6.30 -4.35 5.94
C LEU A 166 7.16 -4.87 4.78
N LEU A 167 8.32 -5.46 5.05
CA LEU A 167 9.22 -6.01 4.02
C LEU A 167 8.54 -7.14 3.24
N THR A 168 8.00 -8.12 3.96
CA THR A 168 7.35 -9.30 3.37
C THR A 168 6.10 -8.91 2.59
N THR A 169 5.25 -8.05 3.14
CA THR A 169 4.05 -7.57 2.44
C THR A 169 4.39 -6.75 1.21
N THR A 170 5.36 -5.84 1.29
CA THR A 170 5.80 -5.04 0.14
C THR A 170 6.42 -5.92 -0.95
N LEU A 171 7.30 -6.86 -0.59
CA LEU A 171 7.85 -7.83 -1.55
C LEU A 171 6.75 -8.69 -2.19
N HIS A 172 5.79 -9.17 -1.41
CA HIS A 172 4.66 -9.94 -1.92
C HIS A 172 3.79 -9.14 -2.91
N MET A 173 3.50 -7.87 -2.62
CA MET A 173 2.75 -7.00 -3.53
C MET A 173 3.54 -6.70 -4.80
N THR A 174 4.80 -6.26 -4.65
CA THR A 174 5.65 -5.90 -5.78
C THR A 174 5.91 -7.08 -6.71
N THR A 175 6.13 -8.29 -6.19
CA THR A 175 6.31 -9.50 -7.01
C THR A 175 5.06 -9.91 -7.79
N ARG A 176 3.87 -9.46 -7.36
CA ARG A 176 2.62 -9.57 -8.13
C ARG A 176 2.38 -8.40 -9.08
N GLY A 177 3.32 -7.45 -9.15
CA GLY A 177 3.20 -6.26 -9.98
C GLY A 177 2.34 -5.17 -9.34
N ASP A 178 1.95 -5.30 -8.07
CA ASP A 178 1.11 -4.35 -7.34
C ASP A 178 1.94 -3.43 -6.43
N LEU A 179 1.48 -2.18 -6.26
CA LEU A 179 2.00 -1.26 -5.25
C LEU A 179 1.05 -1.24 -4.04
N SER A 180 1.57 -0.89 -2.86
CA SER A 180 0.78 -0.74 -1.63
C SER A 180 -0.42 0.18 -1.87
N VAL A 181 -0.24 1.27 -2.60
CA VAL A 181 -1.34 2.19 -2.95
C VAL A 181 -2.42 1.55 -3.83
N ASP A 182 -2.05 0.63 -4.71
CA ASP A 182 -3.01 -0.03 -5.59
C ASP A 182 -3.86 -1.02 -4.77
N VAL A 183 -3.22 -1.79 -3.89
CA VAL A 183 -3.91 -2.70 -2.97
C VAL A 183 -4.80 -1.94 -2.00
N MET A 184 -4.30 -0.84 -1.41
CA MET A 184 -5.09 -0.05 -0.46
C MET A 184 -6.29 0.62 -1.13
N ARG A 185 -6.16 1.06 -2.38
CA ARG A 185 -7.29 1.58 -3.16
C ARG A 185 -8.31 0.51 -3.48
N GLN A 186 -7.86 -0.68 -3.88
CA GLN A 186 -8.77 -1.79 -4.14
C GLN A 186 -9.53 -2.19 -2.87
N ARG A 187 -8.85 -2.27 -1.72
CA ARG A 187 -9.50 -2.52 -0.43
C ARG A 187 -10.51 -1.43 -0.06
N ALA A 188 -10.13 -0.16 -0.23
CA ALA A 188 -11.02 0.97 0.03
C ALA A 188 -12.26 0.95 -0.89
N HIS A 189 -12.08 0.64 -2.18
CA HIS A 189 -13.17 0.46 -3.12
C HIS A 189 -14.13 -0.65 -2.68
N SER A 190 -13.61 -1.84 -2.38
CA SER A 190 -14.42 -2.98 -1.92
C SER A 190 -15.15 -2.69 -0.61
N ALA A 191 -14.54 -1.95 0.31
CA ALA A 191 -15.17 -1.49 1.54
C ALA A 191 -16.35 -0.53 1.26
N VAL A 192 -16.15 0.45 0.38
CA VAL A 192 -17.22 1.40 -0.02
C VAL A 192 -18.36 0.66 -0.73
N VAL A 193 -18.06 -0.22 -1.68
CA VAL A 193 -19.08 -0.99 -2.43
C VAL A 193 -19.87 -1.92 -1.50
N SER A 194 -19.19 -2.63 -0.59
CA SER A 194 -19.89 -3.51 0.37
C SER A 194 -20.77 -2.72 1.34
N GLN A 195 -20.32 -1.54 1.78
CA GLN A 195 -21.12 -0.64 2.61
C GLN A 195 -22.35 -0.12 1.86
N GLN A 196 -22.20 0.26 0.58
CA GLN A 196 -23.31 0.68 -0.28
C GLN A 196 -24.32 -0.46 -0.47
N ARG A 197 -23.84 -1.68 -0.72
CA ARG A 197 -24.71 -2.85 -0.89
C ARG A 197 -25.54 -3.11 0.37
N ARG A 198 -24.91 -3.12 1.55
CA ARG A 198 -25.60 -3.26 2.84
C ARG A 198 -26.62 -2.15 3.10
N LYS A 199 -26.30 -0.90 2.76
CA LYS A 199 -27.24 0.22 2.88
C LYS A 199 -28.41 0.07 1.92
N GLY A 200 -28.18 -0.38 0.68
CA GLY A 200 -29.21 -0.65 -0.30
C GLY A 200 -30.13 -1.80 0.11
N GLU A 201 -29.57 -2.90 0.62
CA GLU A 201 -30.33 -4.03 1.19
C GLU A 201 -31.22 -3.55 2.35
N LYS A 202 -30.67 -2.75 3.27
CA LYS A 202 -31.42 -2.18 4.40
C LYS A 202 -32.51 -1.20 3.95
N ALA A 203 -32.24 -0.35 2.96
CA ALA A 203 -33.21 0.61 2.43
C ALA A 203 -34.37 -0.11 1.71
N ARG A 204 -34.07 -1.17 0.94
CA ARG A 204 -35.07 -2.05 0.33
C ARG A 204 -35.92 -2.76 1.37
N ALA A 205 -35.31 -3.26 2.44
CA ALA A 205 -36.02 -3.91 3.55
C ALA A 205 -36.95 -2.93 4.31
N LEU A 206 -36.61 -1.64 4.34
CA LEU A 206 -37.39 -0.59 5.01
C LEU A 206 -38.37 0.16 4.08
N ALA A 207 -38.53 -0.28 2.82
CA ALA A 207 -39.30 0.42 1.79
C ALA A 207 -38.96 1.92 1.65
N ALA A 208 -37.71 2.30 1.95
CA ALA A 208 -37.27 3.69 1.95
C ALA A 208 -36.99 4.18 0.51
N ALA A 209 -37.53 5.34 0.16
CA ALA A 209 -37.67 5.81 -1.21
C ALA A 209 -36.39 6.20 -1.97
N ALA A 210 -35.21 6.29 -1.32
CA ALA A 210 -33.96 6.51 -2.06
C ALA A 210 -32.71 6.27 -1.22
N VAL A 211 -31.68 5.67 -1.83
CA VAL A 211 -30.29 5.73 -1.34
C VAL A 211 -29.66 7.04 -1.85
N PRO A 212 -29.03 7.87 -1.00
CA PRO A 212 -28.43 9.12 -1.45
C PRO A 212 -27.32 8.91 -2.49
N GLN A 213 -27.38 9.66 -3.60
CA GLN A 213 -26.47 9.54 -4.74
C GLN A 213 -25.02 10.01 -4.47
N THR A 214 -24.79 10.76 -3.40
CA THR A 214 -23.46 11.31 -3.05
C THR A 214 -22.40 10.24 -2.80
N SER A 215 -22.77 9.00 -2.46
CA SER A 215 -21.81 7.91 -2.30
C SER A 215 -21.29 7.33 -3.63
N SER A 216 -21.99 7.55 -4.74
CA SER A 216 -21.66 6.97 -6.06
C SER A 216 -20.33 7.48 -6.62
N SER A 217 -20.05 8.78 -6.47
CA SER A 217 -18.83 9.42 -6.97
C SER A 217 -17.56 9.01 -6.21
N THR A 218 -17.67 8.67 -4.93
CA THR A 218 -16.52 8.16 -4.15
C THR A 218 -16.14 6.74 -4.60
N ALA A 219 -17.12 5.89 -4.87
CA ALA A 219 -16.87 4.54 -5.37
C ALA A 219 -16.20 4.58 -6.75
N SER A 220 -16.71 5.40 -7.68
CA SER A 220 -16.11 5.52 -9.01
C SER A 220 -14.67 6.04 -8.97
N ASN A 221 -14.36 7.02 -8.12
CA ASN A 221 -13.00 7.55 -7.95
C ASN A 221 -12.00 6.55 -7.35
N LEU A 222 -12.48 5.55 -6.62
CA LEU A 222 -11.67 4.48 -6.03
C LEU A 222 -11.61 3.23 -6.91
N SER A 223 -12.38 3.18 -8.00
CA SER A 223 -12.49 2.01 -8.87
C SER A 223 -11.11 1.47 -9.29
N PRO A 224 -10.91 0.14 -9.23
CA PRO A 224 -9.71 -0.51 -9.76
C PRO A 224 -9.74 -0.60 -11.28
N THR A 225 -10.89 -0.35 -11.93
CA THR A 225 -11.00 -0.35 -13.39
C THR A 225 -10.18 0.79 -13.97
N MET A 226 -9.30 0.43 -14.90
CA MET A 226 -8.48 1.37 -15.65
C MET A 226 -8.91 1.35 -17.11
N TYR A 227 -8.85 2.51 -17.75
CA TYR A 227 -9.17 2.64 -19.16
C TYR A 227 -7.89 2.93 -19.96
N PHE A 228 -7.75 2.25 -21.08
CA PHE A 228 -6.62 2.42 -21.99
C PHE A 228 -7.12 2.78 -23.37
N TRP A 229 -6.50 3.80 -23.95
CA TRP A 229 -6.70 4.17 -25.33
C TRP A 229 -5.77 3.32 -26.22
N VAL A 230 -6.37 2.58 -27.15
CA VAL A 230 -5.71 1.69 -28.10
C VAL A 230 -5.79 2.31 -29.50
N PRO A 231 -4.65 2.71 -30.11
CA PRO A 231 -4.65 3.27 -31.46
C PRO A 231 -5.18 2.29 -32.51
N LEU A 232 -5.94 2.78 -33.49
CA LEU A 232 -6.50 1.96 -34.58
C LEU A 232 -5.42 1.25 -35.42
N HIS A 233 -4.24 1.85 -35.60
CA HIS A 233 -3.15 1.22 -36.35
C HIS A 233 -2.61 -0.07 -35.69
N LEU A 234 -2.89 -0.29 -34.39
CA LEU A 234 -2.57 -1.54 -33.72
C LEU A 234 -3.63 -2.61 -33.92
N LEU A 235 -4.77 -2.26 -34.52
CA LEU A 235 -5.90 -3.13 -34.81
C LEU A 235 -5.93 -3.56 -36.29
N SER A 236 -5.19 -2.85 -37.14
CA SER A 236 -5.19 -3.03 -38.58
C SER A 236 -4.15 -4.05 -39.05
N ASP A 237 -4.57 -5.32 -39.08
CA ASP A 237 -4.30 -6.24 -40.20
C ASP A 237 -5.47 -6.20 -41.22
N GLY A 238 -6.31 -5.15 -41.23
CA GLY A 238 -7.42 -5.06 -42.19
C GLY A 238 -8.41 -3.90 -42.11
N ALA A 239 -8.06 -2.70 -41.61
CA ALA A 239 -8.99 -1.57 -41.69
C ALA A 239 -8.26 -0.23 -41.85
N ALA A 240 -8.22 0.25 -43.09
CA ALA A 240 -7.92 1.64 -43.43
C ALA A 240 -9.23 2.43 -43.49
N GLY A 241 -9.29 3.59 -42.82
CA GLY A 241 -10.26 4.64 -43.14
C GLY A 241 -10.95 5.34 -41.96
N ALA A 242 -10.77 6.67 -41.91
CA ALA A 242 -11.64 7.75 -41.37
C ALA A 242 -12.28 7.58 -39.97
N GLY A 243 -12.19 8.48 -38.99
CA GLY A 243 -11.89 9.92 -38.95
C GLY A 243 -12.98 10.60 -38.10
N THR A 244 -12.63 11.24 -36.98
CA THR A 244 -13.42 12.33 -36.35
C THR A 244 -12.49 13.23 -35.54
N ARG A 245 -12.62 14.53 -35.77
CA ARG A 245 -11.69 15.61 -35.42
C ARG A 245 -12.14 16.31 -34.15
N GLN A 246 -11.30 16.36 -33.10
CA GLN A 246 -11.48 17.28 -31.96
C GLN A 246 -10.14 17.91 -31.54
N GLN A 247 -10.22 19.11 -30.95
CA GLN A 247 -9.18 20.14 -30.90
C GLN A 247 -7.88 19.77 -30.15
N PRO A 248 -6.75 20.42 -30.49
CA PRO A 248 -5.44 20.03 -29.97
C PRO A 248 -5.01 20.77 -28.70
N HIS A 249 -4.60 20.02 -27.67
CA HIS A 249 -3.90 20.56 -26.50
C HIS A 249 -2.39 20.21 -26.53
N LEU A 250 -1.58 21.15 -26.05
CA LEU A 250 -0.14 21.32 -26.35
C LEU A 250 0.87 20.30 -25.77
N ASP A 251 0.44 19.28 -25.01
CA ASP A 251 1.37 18.36 -24.32
C ASP A 251 1.08 16.87 -24.59
N VAL A 252 0.60 16.53 -25.78
CA VAL A 252 0.26 15.16 -26.18
C VAL A 252 1.22 14.68 -27.27
N PRO A 253 1.73 13.43 -27.25
CA PRO A 253 2.45 12.86 -28.39
C PRO A 253 1.64 13.04 -29.68
N ARG A 254 2.27 13.55 -30.76
CA ARG A 254 1.60 13.83 -32.06
C ARG A 254 0.73 12.66 -32.54
N THR A 255 1.14 11.43 -32.23
CA THR A 255 0.46 10.17 -32.57
C THR A 255 -0.90 9.95 -31.93
N ILE A 256 -1.25 10.54 -30.79
CA ILE A 256 -2.59 10.43 -30.17
C ILE A 256 -3.51 11.55 -30.66
N ARG A 257 -2.92 12.70 -30.99
CA ARG A 257 -3.62 13.93 -31.39
C ARG A 257 -4.29 13.82 -32.77
N GLU A 258 -3.81 12.90 -33.61
CA GLU A 258 -4.22 12.73 -35.01
C GLU A 258 -4.77 11.33 -35.35
N ALA A 259 -4.60 10.36 -34.46
CA ALA A 259 -5.02 8.98 -34.71
C ALA A 259 -6.36 8.67 -34.04
N GLY A 260 -7.26 8.01 -34.77
CA GLY A 260 -8.39 7.34 -34.14
C GLY A 260 -7.90 6.21 -33.22
N GLY A 261 -8.73 5.84 -32.26
CA GLY A 261 -8.48 4.73 -31.35
C GLY A 261 -9.72 4.38 -30.55
N ILE A 262 -9.65 3.27 -29.82
CA ILE A 262 -10.75 2.76 -29.00
C ILE A 262 -10.32 2.73 -27.56
N VAL A 263 -11.24 3.09 -26.68
CA VAL A 263 -11.06 3.01 -25.23
C VAL A 263 -11.51 1.63 -24.78
N VAL A 264 -10.64 0.92 -24.06
CA VAL A 264 -10.94 -0.37 -23.46
C VAL A 264 -10.67 -0.35 -21.97
N SER A 265 -11.52 -1.04 -21.21
CA SER A 265 -11.38 -1.22 -19.77
C SER A 265 -10.55 -2.46 -19.42
N THR A 266 -9.90 -2.42 -18.26
CA THR A 266 -9.23 -3.60 -17.69
C THR A 266 -10.20 -4.64 -17.14
N THR A 267 -11.42 -4.25 -16.82
CA THR A 267 -12.51 -5.15 -16.39
C THR A 267 -13.49 -5.33 -17.54
N ALA A 268 -13.86 -6.56 -17.89
CA ALA A 268 -14.86 -6.78 -18.93
C ALA A 268 -16.24 -6.27 -18.51
N ASP A 269 -17.02 -5.83 -19.49
CA ASP A 269 -18.42 -5.51 -19.31
C ASP A 269 -19.18 -6.83 -19.13
N GLY A 270 -19.67 -7.10 -17.91
CA GLY A 270 -20.43 -8.32 -17.58
C GLY A 270 -19.89 -9.17 -16.42
N GLY A 271 -18.74 -8.84 -15.83
CA GLY A 271 -18.29 -9.43 -14.55
C GLY A 271 -17.76 -10.88 -14.59
N ASP A 272 -17.97 -11.61 -15.69
CA ASP A 272 -17.58 -13.03 -15.81
C ASP A 272 -16.15 -13.26 -16.33
N GLU A 273 -15.51 -12.28 -16.97
CA GLU A 273 -14.09 -12.40 -17.39
C GLU A 273 -13.11 -11.88 -16.32
N GLU A 274 -11.97 -12.55 -16.23
CA GLU A 274 -10.85 -12.12 -15.39
C GLU A 274 -10.37 -10.70 -15.78
N ALA A 275 -10.14 -9.86 -14.77
CA ALA A 275 -9.66 -8.50 -14.97
C ALA A 275 -8.20 -8.52 -15.46
N VAL A 276 -7.92 -7.79 -16.54
CA VAL A 276 -6.55 -7.63 -17.06
C VAL A 276 -5.72 -6.87 -16.04
N ARG A 277 -4.58 -7.45 -15.62
CA ARG A 277 -3.63 -6.86 -14.68
C ARG A 277 -2.49 -6.17 -15.45
N PRO A 278 -2.54 -4.85 -15.69
CA PRO A 278 -1.66 -4.20 -16.67
C PRO A 278 -0.18 -4.21 -16.29
N TYR A 279 0.09 -4.31 -14.99
CA TYR A 279 1.41 -4.14 -14.43
C TYR A 279 2.01 -5.44 -13.91
N ASP A 280 1.36 -6.57 -14.15
CA ASP A 280 1.90 -7.87 -13.79
C ASP A 280 2.69 -8.46 -14.96
N TRP A 281 4.01 -8.49 -14.78
CA TRP A 281 4.99 -9.08 -15.71
C TRP A 281 5.46 -10.47 -15.26
N GLY A 282 4.88 -11.03 -14.20
CA GLY A 282 5.37 -12.24 -13.54
C GLY A 282 6.44 -11.96 -12.49
N PHE A 283 6.57 -12.90 -11.54
CA PHE A 283 7.35 -12.76 -10.31
C PHE A 283 8.73 -12.08 -10.49
N TRP A 284 9.59 -12.68 -11.32
CA TRP A 284 10.97 -12.22 -11.50
C TRP A 284 11.06 -10.87 -12.19
N ARG A 285 10.25 -10.66 -13.24
CA ARG A 285 10.29 -9.42 -14.00
C ARG A 285 9.71 -8.26 -13.21
N ASN A 286 8.68 -8.50 -12.40
CA ASN A 286 8.15 -7.50 -11.49
C ASN A 286 9.20 -7.06 -10.47
N LEU A 287 9.90 -8.00 -9.85
CA LEU A 287 10.99 -7.69 -8.91
C LEU A 287 12.11 -6.92 -9.60
N GLN A 288 12.52 -7.35 -10.79
CA GLN A 288 13.53 -6.68 -11.59
C GLN A 288 13.12 -5.23 -11.93
N LEU A 289 11.86 -4.98 -12.30
CA LEU A 289 11.35 -3.64 -12.59
C LEU A 289 11.41 -2.69 -11.38
N ILE A 290 11.33 -3.22 -10.16
CA ILE A 290 11.48 -2.43 -8.93
C ILE A 290 12.96 -2.15 -8.66
N LEU A 291 13.83 -3.15 -8.80
CA LEU A 291 15.25 -3.07 -8.45
C LEU A 291 16.11 -2.36 -9.51
N GLU A 292 15.69 -2.36 -10.77
CA GLU A 292 16.39 -1.69 -11.86
C GLU A 292 16.30 -0.17 -11.71
N LYS A 293 17.47 0.49 -11.71
CA LYS A 293 17.51 1.95 -11.90
C LYS A 293 17.04 2.25 -13.32
N PRO A 294 15.99 3.06 -13.52
CA PRO A 294 15.59 3.44 -14.86
C PRO A 294 16.74 4.23 -15.52
N ALA A 295 16.99 3.97 -16.80
CA ALA A 295 17.73 4.92 -17.64
C ALA A 295 16.95 6.26 -17.56
N ARG A 296 17.52 7.25 -16.85
CA ARG A 296 16.99 8.60 -16.56
C ARG A 296 15.46 8.77 -16.65
N GLN A 297 14.82 9.16 -15.54
CA GLN A 297 13.36 9.45 -15.45
C GLN A 297 12.78 10.32 -16.59
N LYS A 298 13.58 11.17 -17.25
CA LYS A 298 13.16 11.98 -18.40
C LYS A 298 12.76 11.14 -19.63
N ASP A 299 13.25 9.92 -19.74
CA ASP A 299 13.04 9.05 -20.90
C ASP A 299 11.86 8.09 -20.69
N ALA A 300 11.48 7.83 -19.43
CA ALA A 300 10.32 7.01 -19.08
C ALA A 300 9.02 7.85 -19.09
N MET A 301 8.50 8.08 -20.30
CA MET A 301 7.25 8.81 -20.55
C MET A 301 6.03 8.19 -19.82
N GLN A 302 6.05 6.89 -19.50
CA GLN A 302 4.98 6.18 -18.79
C GLN A 302 5.47 4.90 -18.11
N TRP A 303 4.73 4.43 -17.08
CA TRP A 303 4.98 3.12 -16.47
C TRP A 303 4.73 1.98 -17.49
N PRO A 304 5.62 0.98 -17.60
CA PRO A 304 5.51 -0.06 -18.61
C PRO A 304 4.36 -1.04 -18.32
N ILE A 305 3.62 -1.41 -19.37
CA ILE A 305 2.50 -2.37 -19.35
C ILE A 305 3.00 -3.73 -19.83
N SER A 306 2.61 -4.81 -19.16
CA SER A 306 3.07 -6.16 -19.51
C SER A 306 2.64 -6.59 -20.92
N PRO A 307 3.44 -7.40 -21.63
CA PRO A 307 3.10 -7.87 -22.96
C PRO A 307 1.77 -8.62 -22.99
N ALA A 308 1.51 -9.46 -21.99
CA ALA A 308 0.26 -10.19 -21.83
C ALA A 308 -0.94 -9.23 -21.69
N ALA A 309 -0.83 -8.23 -20.81
CA ALA A 309 -1.88 -7.24 -20.66
C ALA A 309 -2.08 -6.38 -21.93
N ARG A 310 -0.98 -6.04 -22.62
CA ARG A 310 -1.05 -5.33 -23.90
C ARG A 310 -1.82 -6.14 -24.94
N GLN A 311 -1.52 -7.43 -25.07
CA GLN A 311 -2.22 -8.33 -25.98
C GLN A 311 -3.71 -8.42 -25.63
N ALA A 312 -4.04 -8.61 -24.35
CA ALA A 312 -5.43 -8.69 -23.90
C ALA A 312 -6.22 -7.39 -24.18
N LEU A 313 -5.63 -6.22 -23.91
CA LEU A 313 -6.27 -4.93 -24.19
C LEU A 313 -6.46 -4.69 -25.70
N VAL A 314 -5.49 -5.08 -26.53
CA VAL A 314 -5.63 -5.02 -27.99
C VAL A 314 -6.71 -5.98 -28.48
N ALA A 315 -6.77 -7.21 -27.97
CA ALA A 315 -7.80 -8.18 -28.32
C ALA A 315 -9.21 -7.67 -27.97
N ARG A 316 -9.38 -7.05 -26.79
CA ARG A 316 -10.63 -6.38 -26.41
C ARG A 316 -10.98 -5.23 -27.35
N ALA A 317 -10.00 -4.45 -27.79
CA ALA A 317 -10.25 -3.38 -28.74
C ALA A 317 -10.70 -3.93 -30.11
N VAL A 318 -10.06 -5.00 -30.60
CA VAL A 318 -10.49 -5.67 -31.85
C VAL A 318 -11.91 -6.22 -31.74
N ALA A 319 -12.28 -6.83 -30.61
CA ALA A 319 -13.64 -7.31 -30.38
C ALA A 319 -14.66 -6.16 -30.38
N ALA A 320 -14.34 -5.04 -29.71
CA ALA A 320 -15.20 -3.86 -29.70
C ALA A 320 -15.42 -3.26 -31.10
N VAL A 321 -14.38 -3.17 -31.94
CA VAL A 321 -14.54 -2.75 -33.35
C VAL A 321 -15.53 -3.66 -34.08
N ARG A 322 -15.36 -4.97 -33.95
CA ARG A 322 -16.19 -5.96 -34.66
C ARG A 322 -17.66 -5.86 -34.28
N GLU A 323 -17.97 -5.62 -33.01
CA GLU A 323 -19.36 -5.42 -32.58
C GLU A 323 -19.93 -4.10 -33.13
N MET A 324 -19.16 -3.00 -33.12
CA MET A 324 -19.59 -1.74 -33.72
C MET A 324 -19.84 -1.86 -35.24
N ASP A 325 -19.04 -2.66 -35.94
CA ASP A 325 -19.22 -2.88 -37.38
C ASP A 325 -20.45 -3.75 -37.67
N LYS A 326 -20.78 -4.73 -36.81
CA LYS A 326 -22.03 -5.50 -36.91
C LYS A 326 -23.26 -4.61 -36.71
N GLU A 327 -23.22 -3.72 -35.72
CA GLU A 327 -24.33 -2.80 -35.44
C GLU A 327 -24.57 -1.79 -36.57
N LYS A 328 -23.53 -1.36 -37.28
CA LYS A 328 -23.64 -0.45 -38.44
C LYS A 328 -24.10 -1.14 -39.73
N GLY A 329 -23.95 -2.46 -39.81
CA GLY A 329 -24.38 -3.27 -40.96
C GLY A 329 -25.80 -3.84 -40.84
N SER A 330 -26.45 -3.66 -39.68
CA SER A 330 -27.85 -3.98 -39.40
C SER A 330 -28.77 -2.81 -39.64
#